data_AF-A0A8T0H2N2-F1
#
_entry.id   AF-A0A8T0H2N2-F1
#
_cell.length_a   1.000
_cell.length_b   1.000
_cell.length_c   1.000
_cell.angle_alpha   90.00
_cell.angle_beta   90.00
_cell.angle_gamma   90.00
#
_symmetry.space_group_name_H-M   'P 1'
#
loop_
_entity.id
_entity.type
_entity.pdbx_description
1 polymer ?
#
loop_
_entity_poly.entity_id
_entity_poly.type
_entity_poly.pdbx_seq_one_letter_code
_entity_poly.pdbx_strand_id
1 'polypeptide(L)'
;MNEYPESSSEGGASEEQACDARAHATGSVPEQRSGAWEELNSTQSAIFWHSDGRVCLSSGGFAAMASVRALVMVAMCVTAMSVCQGRVVPASDGEIVMVTDPERVVSGDFSDVLGNSLDVALFAGYAAKYKKEYKTVAELKHRFATFLESVKLVERHNRGKHSYTLAVNEFADMTNEEFSNARLMKGEQNCSATGNHVMTSGDLPKSKDWREDGIVSQVKNQAHCGSCWTFSTTGALEAAHAQATGKMVLLSEQQLVDCAGAFNNFGCGGGLPSQAFEYIRYNGGIDTEESYPYYAKDDQCEFHPNTVGAKVWDVVNITEGAEMQLKHAVATQRPVSVAFEVVNDFRLYNGGVYTSSDCHTGPQVQCSLSHACRKQGNLYNQQCFASIIISLFII
;
A
#
# COMPACT_ATOMS: atom_id res chain seq x y z
N MET A 1 -8.34 67.60 26.06
CA MET A 1 -9.33 66.57 26.44
C MET A 1 -8.72 65.25 26.00
N ASN A 2 -7.71 64.77 26.73
CA ASN A 2 -7.80 63.97 27.96
C ASN A 2 -8.24 62.54 27.61
N GLU A 3 -7.64 61.44 28.07
CA GLU A 3 -6.53 61.17 28.99
C GLU A 3 -6.25 59.66 28.83
N TYR A 4 -4.98 59.25 28.97
CA TYR A 4 -4.58 57.87 29.33
C TYR A 4 -4.89 57.64 30.83
N PRO A 5 -4.97 56.40 31.36
CA PRO A 5 -3.73 55.77 31.84
C PRO A 5 -3.63 54.23 31.77
N GLU A 6 -2.38 53.80 31.94
CA GLU A 6 -1.80 52.48 32.15
C GLU A 6 -2.13 51.85 33.53
N SER A 7 -1.92 50.54 33.66
CA SER A 7 -1.23 49.82 34.77
C SER A 7 -1.40 48.30 34.51
N SER A 8 -0.42 47.39 34.46
CA SER A 8 0.83 47.09 35.19
C SER A 8 0.65 46.30 36.50
N SER A 9 1.48 45.25 36.62
CA SER A 9 1.87 44.45 37.81
C SER A 9 0.85 43.45 38.38
N GLU A 10 1.17 42.33 39.05
CA GLU A 10 2.34 41.48 39.32
C GLU A 10 1.81 40.35 40.25
N GLY A 11 2.44 39.17 40.28
CA GLY A 11 2.67 38.46 41.56
C GLY A 11 1.94 37.15 41.89
N GLY A 12 2.74 36.16 42.35
CA GLY A 12 2.42 35.11 43.34
C GLY A 12 1.84 33.80 42.78
N ALA A 13 2.53 32.67 42.65
CA ALA A 13 3.29 31.82 43.58
C ALA A 13 2.43 30.98 44.57
N SER A 14 2.73 29.66 44.60
CA SER A 14 2.41 28.64 45.65
C SER A 14 0.93 28.17 45.71
N GLU A 15 0.51 26.95 46.03
CA GLU A 15 1.00 25.71 46.71
C GLU A 15 0.19 24.53 46.09
N GLU A 16 0.74 23.37 45.72
CA GLU A 16 0.99 22.15 46.53
C GLU A 16 -0.07 21.77 47.58
N GLN A 17 -0.93 20.77 47.25
CA GLN A 17 -1.60 19.81 48.16
C GLN A 17 -2.28 18.74 47.26
N ALA A 18 -1.79 17.52 47.11
CA ALA A 18 -1.63 16.41 48.06
C ALA A 18 -2.93 15.75 48.57
N CYS A 19 -3.04 14.47 48.21
CA CYS A 19 -3.63 13.34 48.95
C CYS A 19 -5.12 12.94 48.81
N ASP A 20 -5.23 11.65 48.47
CA ASP A 20 -6.16 10.62 48.96
C ASP A 20 -7.58 10.53 48.40
N ALA A 21 -7.87 9.42 47.72
CA ALA A 21 -8.67 8.35 48.34
C ALA A 21 -8.62 7.05 47.54
N ARG A 22 -8.65 5.97 48.30
CA ARG A 22 -8.37 4.56 48.00
C ARG A 22 -9.68 3.78 47.80
N ALA A 23 -9.57 2.68 47.06
CA ALA A 23 -10.27 1.38 47.24
C ALA A 23 -11.76 1.23 46.87
N HIS A 24 -12.06 0.31 45.93
CA HIS A 24 -12.50 -1.10 46.17
C HIS A 24 -12.98 -1.71 44.83
N ALA A 25 -12.41 -2.85 44.36
CA ALA A 25 -12.95 -4.23 44.46
C ALA A 25 -14.30 -4.41 43.72
N THR A 26 -14.63 -5.42 42.90
CA THR A 26 -14.12 -6.78 42.60
C THR A 26 -15.05 -7.40 41.53
N GLY A 27 -14.56 -8.39 40.78
CA GLY A 27 -15.37 -9.39 40.04
C GLY A 27 -15.54 -9.10 38.54
N SER A 28 -15.48 -10.04 37.60
CA SER A 28 -15.29 -11.50 37.62
C SER A 28 -15.13 -11.97 36.17
N VAL A 29 -14.29 -12.98 35.96
CA VAL A 29 -13.99 -13.67 34.69
C VAL A 29 -15.14 -14.62 34.28
N PRO A 30 -15.39 -14.81 32.97
CA PRO A 30 -15.32 -16.17 32.38
C PRO A 30 -14.56 -16.12 31.04
N GLU A 31 -13.43 -16.83 30.90
CA GLU A 31 -13.27 -18.24 30.49
C GLU A 31 -13.41 -18.49 28.97
N GLN A 32 -12.44 -19.24 28.47
CA GLN A 32 -11.92 -19.29 27.12
C GLN A 32 -12.84 -19.99 26.10
N ARG A 33 -12.75 -19.55 24.84
CA ARG A 33 -12.84 -20.47 23.70
C ARG A 33 -11.62 -20.32 22.80
N SER A 34 -10.92 -21.44 22.69
CA SER A 34 -9.81 -21.75 21.81
C SER A 34 -10.20 -21.65 20.34
N GLY A 35 -9.37 -20.99 19.53
CA GLY A 35 -9.47 -21.00 18.08
C GLY A 35 -8.14 -20.56 17.45
N ALA A 36 -7.48 -21.53 16.82
CA ALA A 36 -6.52 -21.44 15.72
C ALA A 36 -5.46 -20.32 15.70
N TRP A 37 -4.20 -20.76 15.77
CA TRP A 37 -3.04 -20.02 15.30
C TRP A 37 -3.12 -19.88 13.77
N GLU A 38 -3.29 -18.66 13.28
CA GLU A 38 -3.02 -18.30 11.89
C GLU A 38 -1.84 -17.32 11.84
N GLU A 39 -0.90 -17.64 10.94
CA GLU A 39 0.33 -16.91 10.69
C GLU A 39 0.04 -15.46 10.28
N LEU A 40 0.43 -14.50 11.13
CA LEU A 40 0.44 -13.08 10.80
C LEU A 40 1.55 -12.77 9.78
N ASN A 41 1.29 -13.02 8.50
CA ASN A 41 2.02 -12.40 7.40
C ASN A 41 1.29 -11.12 6.98
N SER A 42 1.59 -10.02 7.67
CA SER A 42 1.25 -8.68 7.23
C SER A 42 2.11 -7.68 8.01
N THR A 43 3.06 -7.05 7.32
CA THR A 43 3.72 -5.84 7.81
C THR A 43 2.65 -4.75 7.94
N GLN A 44 2.03 -4.65 9.11
CA GLN A 44 1.27 -3.47 9.50
C GLN A 44 2.26 -2.33 9.71
N SER A 45 2.50 -1.53 8.68
CA SER A 45 3.11 -0.21 8.83
C SER A 45 2.09 0.69 9.52
N ALA A 46 2.13 0.72 10.86
CA ALA A 46 1.41 1.71 11.64
C ALA A 46 2.27 2.98 11.74
N ILE A 47 1.64 4.12 11.47
CA ILE A 47 2.21 5.47 11.59
C ILE A 47 2.04 5.89 13.06
N PHE A 48 3.15 6.24 13.73
CA PHE A 48 3.14 6.63 15.15
C PHE A 48 3.73 8.04 15.33
N TRP A 49 3.15 8.82 16.23
CA TRP A 49 3.79 9.94 16.94
C TRP A 49 3.55 9.78 18.44
N HIS A 50 4.51 10.18 19.25
CA HIS A 50 4.28 10.49 20.65
C HIS A 50 5.10 11.72 21.02
N SER A 51 4.43 12.70 21.63
CA SER A 51 5.07 13.80 22.35
C SER A 51 5.54 13.28 23.70
N ASP A 52 6.77 13.65 24.08
CA ASP A 52 7.43 13.41 25.38
C ASP A 52 8.38 12.23 25.43
N GLY A 53 9.67 12.57 25.28
CA GLY A 53 10.78 11.65 25.42
C GLY A 53 10.90 11.06 26.83
N ARG A 54 10.98 9.74 26.90
CA ARG A 54 11.78 8.94 27.85
C ARG A 54 11.84 7.47 27.40
N VAL A 55 13.02 6.86 27.55
CA VAL A 55 13.39 5.49 27.15
C VAL A 55 12.96 4.48 28.22
N CYS A 56 12.59 3.25 27.83
CA CYS A 56 12.85 2.02 28.59
C CYS A 56 12.89 0.77 27.68
N LEU A 57 14.02 0.04 27.73
CA LEU A 57 14.25 -1.31 27.22
C LEU A 57 13.71 -2.36 28.21
N SER A 58 13.24 -3.51 27.73
CA SER A 58 13.45 -4.78 28.44
C SER A 58 13.57 -5.98 27.51
N SER A 59 14.67 -6.69 27.68
CA SER A 59 15.10 -7.95 27.06
C SER A 59 14.49 -9.19 27.70
N GLY A 60 14.35 -10.26 26.92
CA GLY A 60 14.25 -11.65 27.37
C GLY A 60 13.62 -12.50 26.26
N GLY A 61 14.11 -13.65 25.84
CA GLY A 61 15.13 -14.56 26.35
C GLY A 61 14.83 -15.92 25.71
N PHE A 62 15.87 -16.63 25.27
CA PHE A 62 15.80 -17.94 24.60
C PHE A 62 15.04 -19.01 25.40
N ALA A 63 14.35 -19.92 24.70
CA ALA A 63 14.24 -21.31 25.11
C ALA A 63 14.04 -22.23 23.88
N ALA A 64 15.01 -23.13 23.69
CA ALA A 64 14.96 -24.24 22.75
C ALA A 64 14.12 -25.39 23.32
N MET A 65 13.48 -26.19 22.46
CA MET A 65 13.25 -27.62 22.74
C MET A 65 13.31 -28.45 21.46
N ALA A 66 14.13 -29.49 21.53
CA ALA A 66 14.24 -30.61 20.61
C ALA A 66 13.42 -31.81 21.12
N SER A 67 12.93 -32.67 20.22
CA SER A 67 12.66 -34.11 20.42
C SER A 67 12.17 -34.72 19.10
N VAL A 68 12.95 -35.48 18.32
CA VAL A 68 13.28 -36.94 18.38
C VAL A 68 12.12 -37.90 18.01
N ARG A 69 12.21 -38.39 16.75
CA ARG A 69 11.94 -39.70 16.11
C ARG A 69 11.06 -40.80 16.75
N ALA A 70 10.23 -41.43 15.90
CA ALA A 70 10.17 -42.89 15.57
C ALA A 70 9.17 -43.13 14.39
N LEU A 71 9.55 -43.59 13.17
CA LEU A 71 9.71 -44.99 12.64
C LEU A 71 8.48 -45.89 12.89
N VAL A 72 7.82 -46.53 11.89
CA VAL A 72 8.29 -47.69 11.09
C VAL A 72 7.41 -47.95 9.82
N MET A 73 8.11 -48.20 8.69
CA MET A 73 7.91 -49.12 7.53
C MET A 73 6.53 -49.72 7.17
N VAL A 74 6.21 -49.77 5.85
CA VAL A 74 6.25 -51.00 5.00
C VAL A 74 6.36 -50.60 3.52
N ALA A 75 7.26 -51.29 2.80
CA ALA A 75 7.60 -51.15 1.39
C ALA A 75 6.72 -52.02 0.47
N MET A 76 6.57 -51.62 -0.80
CA MET A 76 6.61 -52.55 -1.94
C MET A 76 7.24 -51.88 -3.17
N CYS A 77 8.27 -52.56 -3.68
CA CYS A 77 9.00 -52.33 -4.92
C CYS A 77 8.37 -53.20 -6.02
N VAL A 78 8.59 -52.86 -7.31
CA VAL A 78 8.99 -53.76 -8.43
C VAL A 78 8.84 -53.04 -9.78
N THR A 79 9.99 -52.57 -10.27
CA THR A 79 10.57 -52.60 -11.63
C THR A 79 9.75 -52.34 -12.90
N ALA A 80 10.27 -51.43 -13.73
CA ALA A 80 10.55 -51.70 -15.16
C ALA A 80 11.65 -50.77 -15.69
N MET A 81 12.75 -51.35 -16.19
CA MET A 81 13.82 -50.68 -16.94
C MET A 81 13.80 -51.15 -18.40
N SER A 82 14.13 -50.21 -19.29
CA SER A 82 14.82 -50.36 -20.59
C SER A 82 14.08 -50.94 -21.80
N VAL A 83 13.83 -50.07 -22.81
CA VAL A 83 14.30 -50.27 -24.19
C VAL A 83 14.61 -48.89 -24.82
N CYS A 84 15.88 -48.59 -25.06
CA CYS A 84 16.30 -47.56 -26.01
C CYS A 84 16.39 -48.19 -27.40
N GLN A 85 15.68 -47.65 -28.39
CA GLN A 85 15.94 -47.93 -29.81
C GLN A 85 16.40 -46.65 -30.50
N GLY A 86 17.65 -46.66 -30.95
CA GLY A 86 18.21 -45.62 -31.80
C GLY A 86 17.61 -45.67 -33.20
N ARG A 87 17.34 -44.50 -33.77
CA ARG A 87 16.95 -44.33 -35.17
C ARG A 87 17.97 -43.40 -35.83
N VAL A 88 18.68 -43.94 -36.82
CA VAL A 88 19.57 -43.21 -37.72
C VAL A 88 18.73 -42.61 -38.84
N VAL A 89 18.87 -41.30 -39.10
CA VAL A 89 18.34 -40.59 -40.27
C VAL A 89 19.45 -39.66 -40.80
N PRO A 90 19.69 -39.59 -42.13
CA PRO A 90 20.91 -39.02 -42.69
C PRO A 90 20.90 -37.49 -42.79
N ALA A 91 22.11 -36.94 -42.87
CA ALA A 91 22.42 -35.52 -43.00
C ALA A 91 21.98 -34.92 -44.34
N SER A 92 21.45 -33.70 -44.29
CA SER A 92 21.41 -32.76 -45.42
C SER A 92 21.73 -31.36 -44.91
N ASP A 93 22.63 -30.69 -45.63
CA ASP A 93 23.16 -29.35 -45.36
C ASP A 93 22.10 -28.34 -44.95
N GLY A 94 22.28 -27.79 -43.75
CA GLY A 94 21.58 -26.62 -43.23
C GLY A 94 22.53 -25.95 -42.24
N GLU A 95 22.96 -24.76 -42.59
CA GLU A 95 23.80 -23.88 -41.78
C GLU A 95 23.20 -23.71 -40.38
N ILE A 96 23.84 -24.31 -39.37
CA ILE A 96 23.47 -24.12 -37.96
C ILE A 96 24.05 -22.78 -37.54
N VAL A 97 23.24 -21.73 -37.60
CA VAL A 97 23.50 -20.52 -36.82
C VAL A 97 23.26 -20.88 -35.36
N MET A 98 24.28 -20.70 -34.52
CA MET A 98 24.15 -20.75 -33.07
C MET A 98 23.13 -19.67 -32.64
N VAL A 99 21.88 -20.05 -32.43
CA VAL A 99 21.02 -19.30 -31.54
C VAL A 99 21.61 -19.55 -30.16
N THR A 100 22.29 -18.55 -29.60
CA THR A 100 22.57 -18.57 -28.16
C THR A 100 21.22 -18.64 -27.48
N ASP A 101 20.83 -19.83 -27.04
CA ASP A 101 19.78 -19.98 -26.04
C ASP A 101 20.11 -18.96 -24.95
N PRO A 102 19.25 -17.98 -24.66
CA PRO A 102 19.46 -17.15 -23.50
C PRO A 102 19.41 -18.11 -22.32
N GLU A 103 20.55 -18.36 -21.69
CA GLU A 103 20.68 -19.22 -20.52
C GLU A 103 19.51 -18.94 -19.59
N ARG A 104 18.56 -19.88 -19.59
CA ARG A 104 17.38 -19.82 -18.75
C ARG A 104 17.92 -20.10 -17.35
N VAL A 105 17.94 -19.07 -16.52
CA VAL A 105 18.40 -19.20 -15.13
C VAL A 105 17.37 -20.04 -14.38
N VAL A 106 17.52 -21.36 -14.45
CA VAL A 106 16.74 -22.31 -13.67
C VAL A 106 17.24 -22.23 -12.24
N SER A 107 16.63 -21.38 -11.42
CA SER A 107 16.56 -21.43 -9.94
C SER A 107 17.81 -21.96 -9.20
N GLY A 108 18.99 -21.68 -9.73
CA GLY A 108 20.23 -22.41 -9.45
C GLY A 108 21.32 -21.39 -9.23
N ASP A 109 21.72 -21.33 -7.97
CA ASP A 109 22.77 -20.52 -7.36
C ASP A 109 23.13 -19.23 -8.09
N PHE A 110 22.55 -18.11 -7.65
CA PHE A 110 22.92 -16.77 -8.15
C PHE A 110 24.43 -16.50 -8.12
N SER A 111 25.18 -17.23 -7.29
CA SER A 111 26.63 -17.13 -7.23
C SER A 111 27.35 -17.58 -8.50
N ASP A 112 26.77 -18.47 -9.31
CA ASP A 112 27.36 -18.91 -10.58
C ASP A 112 27.42 -17.75 -11.59
N VAL A 113 26.45 -16.84 -11.54
CA VAL A 113 26.31 -15.73 -12.49
C VAL A 113 26.84 -14.41 -11.93
N LEU A 114 26.60 -14.15 -10.64
CA LEU A 114 26.92 -12.88 -9.97
C LEU A 114 28.19 -12.95 -9.13
N GLY A 115 28.77 -14.15 -8.94
CA GLY A 115 29.93 -14.40 -8.12
C GLY A 115 29.60 -14.61 -6.63
N ASN A 116 30.64 -14.82 -5.84
CA ASN A 116 30.53 -15.08 -4.40
C ASN A 116 30.79 -13.81 -3.60
N SER A 117 29.73 -13.12 -3.16
CA SER A 117 29.83 -11.96 -2.27
C SER A 117 28.67 -11.92 -1.27
N LEU A 118 28.83 -11.13 -0.20
CA LEU A 118 27.76 -10.89 0.76
C LEU A 118 26.53 -10.26 0.08
N ASP A 119 26.75 -9.36 -0.87
CA ASP A 119 25.69 -8.70 -1.63
C ASP A 119 24.85 -9.71 -2.44
N VAL A 120 25.49 -10.70 -3.05
CA VAL A 120 24.80 -11.79 -3.76
C VAL A 120 24.01 -12.65 -2.80
N ALA A 121 24.54 -12.96 -1.62
CA ALA A 121 23.81 -13.70 -0.59
C ALA A 121 22.57 -12.91 -0.07
N LEU A 122 22.70 -11.60 0.12
CA LEU A 122 21.58 -10.73 0.49
C LEU A 122 20.51 -10.71 -0.60
N PHE A 123 20.91 -10.60 -1.87
CA PHE A 123 20.00 -10.64 -3.00
C PHE A 123 19.33 -12.00 -3.17
N ALA A 124 20.05 -13.10 -2.93
CA ALA A 124 19.48 -14.45 -2.90
C ALA A 124 18.39 -14.58 -1.83
N GLY A 125 18.65 -14.10 -0.61
CA GLY A 125 17.65 -14.04 0.45
C GLY A 125 16.44 -13.18 0.10
N TYR A 126 16.66 -12.03 -0.53
CA TYR A 126 15.61 -11.16 -1.06
C TYR A 126 14.73 -11.88 -2.09
N ALA A 127 15.34 -12.46 -3.12
CA ALA A 127 14.62 -13.13 -4.19
C ALA A 127 13.82 -14.33 -3.66
N ALA A 128 14.39 -15.11 -2.73
CA ALA A 128 13.69 -16.21 -2.08
C ALA A 128 12.48 -15.70 -1.26
N LYS A 129 12.66 -14.64 -0.46
CA LYS A 129 11.59 -14.05 0.37
C LYS A 129 10.42 -13.56 -0.48
N TYR A 130 10.70 -12.89 -1.59
CA TYR A 130 9.68 -12.29 -2.46
C TYR A 130 9.34 -13.14 -3.69
N LYS A 131 9.76 -14.41 -3.71
CA LYS A 131 9.51 -15.39 -4.78
C LYS A 131 9.83 -14.82 -6.18
N LYS A 132 10.97 -14.14 -6.29
CA LYS A 132 11.42 -13.50 -7.53
C LYS A 132 11.99 -14.53 -8.48
N GLU A 133 11.59 -14.42 -9.74
CA GLU A 133 12.10 -15.24 -10.83
C GLU A 133 12.62 -14.32 -11.94
N TYR A 134 13.81 -14.62 -12.46
CA TYR A 134 14.47 -13.83 -13.49
C TYR A 134 14.70 -14.72 -14.71
N LYS A 135 14.20 -14.30 -15.87
CA LYS A 135 14.14 -15.14 -17.08
C LYS A 135 15.48 -15.28 -17.77
N THR A 136 16.31 -14.25 -17.67
CA THR A 136 17.59 -14.16 -18.38
C THR A 136 18.71 -13.72 -17.44
N VAL A 137 19.95 -14.09 -17.77
CA VAL A 137 21.15 -13.58 -17.09
C VAL A 137 21.23 -12.04 -17.13
N ALA A 138 20.81 -11.43 -18.23
CA ALA A 138 20.78 -9.98 -18.37
C ALA A 138 19.79 -9.33 -17.37
N GLU A 139 18.58 -9.90 -17.26
CA GLU A 139 17.59 -9.47 -16.27
C GLU A 139 18.12 -9.67 -14.84
N LEU A 140 18.70 -10.83 -14.53
CA LEU A 140 19.27 -11.10 -13.22
C LEU A 140 20.32 -10.05 -12.82
N LYS A 141 21.26 -9.72 -13.72
CA LYS A 141 22.30 -8.71 -13.48
C LYS A 141 21.71 -7.31 -13.29
N HIS A 142 20.70 -6.94 -14.10
CA HIS A 142 19.99 -5.66 -13.97
C HIS A 142 19.25 -5.55 -12.63
N ARG A 143 18.52 -6.59 -12.24
CA ARG A 143 17.75 -6.67 -10.99
C ARG A 143 18.67 -6.64 -9.77
N PHE A 144 19.80 -7.34 -9.82
CA PHE A 144 20.82 -7.28 -8.79
C PHE A 144 21.41 -5.87 -8.63
N ALA A 145 21.79 -5.19 -9.73
CA ALA A 145 22.30 -3.82 -9.67
C ALA A 145 21.27 -2.85 -9.06
N THR A 146 20.02 -2.93 -9.51
CA THR A 146 18.90 -2.12 -9.00
C THR A 146 18.64 -2.38 -7.51
N PHE A 147 18.71 -3.64 -7.09
CA PHE A 147 18.59 -4.02 -5.68
C PHE A 147 19.68 -3.37 -4.82
N LEU A 148 20.94 -3.38 -5.25
CA LEU A 148 22.03 -2.75 -4.51
C LEU A 148 21.88 -1.23 -4.42
N GLU A 149 21.33 -0.59 -5.45
CA GLU A 149 21.00 0.84 -5.38
C GLU A 149 19.92 1.12 -4.33
N SER A 150 18.87 0.29 -4.28
CA SER A 150 17.84 0.38 -3.25
C SER A 150 18.39 0.15 -1.84
N VAL A 151 19.27 -0.85 -1.65
CA VAL A 151 19.94 -1.09 -0.35
C VAL A 151 20.76 0.14 0.07
N LYS A 152 21.57 0.70 -0.84
CA LYS A 152 22.34 1.93 -0.56
C LYS A 152 21.46 3.12 -0.21
N LEU A 153 20.30 3.26 -0.85
CA LEU A 153 19.31 4.29 -0.53
C LEU A 153 18.77 4.10 0.89
N VAL A 154 18.33 2.88 1.22
CA VAL A 154 17.84 2.52 2.56
C VAL A 154 18.88 2.82 3.64
N GLU A 155 20.12 2.37 3.45
CA GLU A 155 21.20 2.61 4.42
C GLU A 155 21.53 4.09 4.58
N ARG A 156 21.59 4.83 3.47
CA ARG A 156 21.90 6.27 3.51
C ARG A 156 20.80 7.04 4.25
N HIS A 157 19.54 6.75 3.94
CA HIS A 157 18.38 7.36 4.59
C HIS A 157 18.37 7.04 6.09
N ASN A 158 18.45 5.77 6.46
CA ASN A 158 18.33 5.34 7.85
C ASN A 158 19.52 5.75 8.74
N ARG A 159 20.67 6.15 8.17
CA ARG A 159 21.77 6.80 8.93
C ARG A 159 21.49 8.27 9.25
N GLY A 160 20.58 8.91 8.52
CA GLY A 160 20.15 10.27 8.77
C GLY A 160 19.17 10.37 9.95
N LYS A 161 18.79 11.60 10.28
CA LYS A 161 17.72 11.89 11.25
C LYS A 161 16.45 12.24 10.48
N HIS A 162 15.61 11.25 10.24
CA HIS A 162 14.33 11.40 9.55
C HIS A 162 13.19 10.95 10.46
N SER A 163 11.99 11.46 10.23
CA SER A 163 10.77 11.04 10.92
C SER A 163 10.27 9.66 10.49
N TYR A 164 10.86 9.07 9.44
CA TYR A 164 10.52 7.76 8.90
C TYR A 164 11.77 6.98 8.50
N THR A 165 11.58 5.67 8.34
CA THR A 165 12.59 4.71 7.90
C THR A 165 12.20 4.06 6.59
N LEU A 166 13.23 3.67 5.82
CA LEU A 166 13.08 2.84 4.63
C LEU A 166 13.48 1.40 4.94
N ALA A 167 12.99 0.45 4.16
CA ALA A 167 13.44 -0.94 4.22
C ALA A 167 13.40 -1.60 2.83
N VAL A 168 14.18 -2.67 2.67
CA VAL A 168 14.07 -3.56 1.52
C VAL A 168 12.69 -4.23 1.56
N ASN A 169 11.90 -4.00 0.52
CA ASN A 169 10.60 -4.63 0.29
C ASN A 169 10.52 -5.22 -1.12
N GLU A 170 9.37 -5.74 -1.53
CA GLU A 170 9.17 -6.41 -2.82
C GLU A 170 9.46 -5.54 -4.06
N PHE A 171 9.65 -4.23 -3.90
CA PHE A 171 9.98 -3.29 -4.97
C PHE A 171 11.46 -2.92 -4.99
N ALA A 172 12.30 -3.53 -4.16
CA ALA A 172 13.72 -3.18 -4.05
C ALA A 172 14.52 -3.45 -5.33
N ASP A 173 14.10 -4.40 -6.16
CA ASP A 173 14.72 -4.70 -7.46
C ASP A 173 14.05 -3.98 -8.65
N MET A 174 13.21 -2.96 -8.40
CA MET A 174 12.60 -2.13 -9.44
C MET A 174 13.20 -0.72 -9.42
N THR A 175 13.49 -0.18 -10.60
CA THR A 175 13.82 1.25 -10.73
C THR A 175 12.56 2.09 -10.46
N ASN A 176 12.72 3.39 -10.19
CA ASN A 176 11.56 4.28 -10.01
C ASN A 176 10.66 4.31 -11.25
N GLU A 177 11.27 4.29 -12.44
CA GLU A 177 10.54 4.27 -13.71
C GLU A 177 9.76 2.97 -13.89
N GLU A 178 10.37 1.82 -13.60
CA GLU A 178 9.66 0.53 -13.64
C GLU A 178 8.53 0.47 -12.63
N PHE A 179 8.76 0.96 -11.40
CA PHE A 179 7.75 1.02 -10.35
C PHE A 179 6.58 1.90 -10.78
N SER A 180 6.87 3.11 -11.28
CA SER A 180 5.86 4.05 -11.76
C SER A 180 5.02 3.45 -12.89
N ASN A 181 5.69 2.92 -13.93
CA ASN A 181 5.02 2.33 -15.09
C ASN A 181 4.17 1.09 -14.76
N ALA A 182 4.52 0.35 -13.70
CA ALA A 182 3.82 -0.88 -13.31
C ALA A 182 2.77 -0.68 -12.21
N ARG A 183 2.90 0.33 -11.36
CA ARG A 183 2.08 0.47 -10.13
C ARG A 183 1.28 1.78 -10.06
N LEU A 184 1.72 2.83 -10.74
CA LEU A 184 1.10 4.14 -10.64
C LEU A 184 0.16 4.39 -11.83
N MET A 185 -0.70 5.39 -11.69
CA MET A 185 -1.57 5.83 -12.79
C MET A 185 -0.74 6.38 -13.94
N LYS A 186 -1.18 6.15 -15.18
CA LYS A 186 -0.46 6.56 -16.40
C LYS A 186 -1.04 7.83 -17.03
N GLY A 187 -2.32 8.09 -16.79
CA GLY A 187 -3.04 9.24 -17.34
C GLY A 187 -3.17 10.39 -16.35
N GLU A 188 -3.21 11.62 -16.88
CA GLU A 188 -3.64 12.79 -16.12
C GLU A 188 -5.09 12.59 -15.64
N GLN A 189 -5.31 12.83 -14.35
CA GLN A 189 -6.63 12.81 -13.74
C GLN A 189 -7.01 14.23 -13.34
N ASN A 190 -8.26 14.61 -13.55
CA ASN A 190 -8.75 15.90 -13.07
C ASN A 190 -9.05 15.82 -11.57
N CYS A 191 -8.01 15.90 -10.75
CA CYS A 191 -8.12 15.78 -9.30
C CYS A 191 -8.70 17.02 -8.61
N SER A 192 -8.97 18.11 -9.35
CA SER A 192 -9.56 19.31 -8.74
C SER A 192 -11.01 19.02 -8.34
N ALA A 193 -11.31 19.27 -7.08
CA ALA A 193 -12.62 19.03 -6.51
C ALA A 193 -13.13 20.30 -5.82
N THR A 194 -14.30 20.77 -6.27
CA THR A 194 -15.11 21.71 -5.49
C THR A 194 -15.87 20.90 -4.44
N GLY A 195 -15.68 21.25 -3.16
CA GLY A 195 -16.26 20.50 -2.06
C GLY A 195 -17.70 20.90 -1.76
N ASN A 196 -18.48 19.92 -1.32
CA ASN A 196 -19.78 20.09 -0.67
C ASN A 196 -19.75 19.61 0.79
N HIS A 197 -18.57 19.28 1.32
CA HIS A 197 -18.38 18.92 2.72
C HIS A 197 -18.65 20.12 3.64
N VAL A 198 -19.55 19.93 4.60
CA VAL A 198 -19.90 20.96 5.60
C VAL A 198 -19.28 20.56 6.93
N MET A 199 -18.41 21.42 7.46
CA MET A 199 -17.86 21.26 8.79
C MET A 199 -18.88 21.69 9.85
N THR A 200 -19.06 20.86 10.86
CA THR A 200 -19.80 21.21 12.07
C THR A 200 -18.88 21.84 13.10
N SER A 201 -19.42 22.71 13.94
CA SER A 201 -18.71 23.27 15.09
C SER A 201 -18.57 22.23 16.21
N GLY A 202 -17.36 22.05 16.74
CA GLY A 202 -17.10 21.20 17.90
C GLY A 202 -15.64 20.80 18.00
N ASP A 203 -15.24 20.34 19.19
CA ASP A 203 -13.90 19.79 19.39
C ASP A 203 -13.80 18.42 18.71
N LEU A 204 -12.76 18.26 17.90
CA LEU A 204 -12.44 16.98 17.28
C LEU A 204 -11.62 16.12 18.26
N PRO A 205 -11.73 14.79 18.20
CA PRO A 205 -10.84 13.93 18.97
C PRO A 205 -9.37 14.20 18.59
N LYS A 206 -8.48 14.08 19.57
CA LYS A 206 -7.02 14.24 19.37
C LYS A 206 -6.41 13.16 18.48
N SER A 207 -7.11 12.04 18.31
CA SER A 207 -6.69 10.90 17.50
C SER A 207 -7.92 10.12 17.04
N LYS A 208 -7.89 9.62 15.81
CA LYS A 208 -8.92 8.70 15.28
C LYS A 208 -8.27 7.62 14.43
N ASP A 209 -8.61 6.37 14.72
CA ASP A 209 -8.18 5.20 13.96
C ASP A 209 -9.38 4.28 13.74
N TRP A 210 -9.89 4.25 12.51
CA TRP A 210 -11.08 3.45 12.17
C TRP A 210 -10.83 1.94 12.16
N ARG A 211 -9.57 1.49 12.28
CA ARG A 211 -9.24 0.07 12.43
C ARG A 211 -9.66 -0.44 13.80
N GLU A 212 -9.57 0.39 14.83
CA GLU A 212 -10.01 0.06 16.19
C GLU A 212 -11.54 -0.10 16.26
N ASP A 213 -12.27 0.63 15.41
CA ASP A 213 -13.71 0.47 15.23
C ASP A 213 -14.10 -0.80 14.44
N GLY A 214 -13.12 -1.52 13.85
CA GLY A 214 -13.36 -2.77 13.12
C GLY A 214 -14.06 -2.61 11.76
N ILE A 215 -14.09 -1.39 11.19
CA ILE A 215 -14.75 -1.10 9.92
C ILE A 215 -13.79 -1.01 8.72
N VAL A 216 -12.49 -1.24 8.93
CA VAL A 216 -11.49 -1.19 7.85
C VAL A 216 -11.17 -2.62 7.41
N SER A 217 -11.29 -2.88 6.11
CA SER A 217 -10.98 -4.19 5.52
C SER A 217 -9.48 -4.48 5.53
N GLN A 218 -9.12 -5.73 5.25
CA GLN A 218 -7.73 -6.14 5.11
C GLN A 218 -7.02 -5.45 3.94
N VAL A 219 -5.71 -5.26 4.05
CA VAL A 219 -4.89 -4.73 2.97
C VAL A 219 -4.93 -5.68 1.78
N LYS A 220 -5.27 -5.16 0.60
CA LYS A 220 -5.28 -5.87 -0.69
C LYS A 220 -4.06 -5.47 -1.56
N ASN A 221 -3.90 -6.08 -2.74
CA ASN A 221 -2.77 -5.83 -3.64
C ASN A 221 -3.23 -5.56 -5.09
N GLN A 222 -2.99 -4.35 -5.60
CA GLN A 222 -3.32 -3.94 -6.97
C GLN A 222 -2.41 -4.57 -8.05
N ALA A 223 -1.38 -5.30 -7.66
CA ALA A 223 -0.41 -5.91 -8.55
C ALA A 223 0.11 -4.92 -9.61
N HIS A 224 0.11 -5.29 -10.89
CA HIS A 224 0.77 -4.57 -12.00
C HIS A 224 -0.17 -3.65 -12.80
N CYS A 225 -1.21 -3.17 -12.12
CA CYS A 225 -2.25 -2.34 -12.69
C CYS A 225 -2.32 -1.02 -11.92
N GLY A 226 -2.39 0.11 -12.63
CA GLY A 226 -2.55 1.47 -12.05
C GLY A 226 -3.97 1.73 -11.53
N SER A 227 -4.53 0.77 -10.79
CA SER A 227 -5.91 0.74 -10.29
C SER A 227 -6.03 1.10 -8.81
N CYS A 228 -5.02 1.71 -8.19
CA CYS A 228 -5.08 2.17 -6.79
C CYS A 228 -6.34 2.99 -6.45
N TRP A 229 -6.90 3.72 -7.43
CA TRP A 229 -8.17 4.43 -7.30
C TRP A 229 -9.34 3.50 -6.96
N THR A 230 -9.41 2.29 -7.55
CA THR A 230 -10.48 1.32 -7.27
C THR A 230 -10.40 0.81 -5.84
N PHE A 231 -9.20 0.46 -5.36
CA PHE A 231 -8.96 0.05 -3.97
C PHE A 231 -9.29 1.16 -2.98
N SER A 232 -9.02 2.41 -3.35
CA SER A 232 -9.39 3.56 -2.53
C SER A 232 -10.90 3.77 -2.48
N THR A 233 -11.60 3.55 -3.60
CA THR A 233 -13.07 3.58 -3.67
C THR A 233 -13.69 2.46 -2.85
N THR A 234 -13.29 1.21 -3.10
CA THR A 234 -13.87 0.04 -2.44
C THR A 234 -13.64 0.12 -0.96
N GLY A 235 -12.42 0.31 -0.44
CA GLY A 235 -12.21 0.31 1.01
C GLY A 235 -12.93 1.45 1.75
N ALA A 236 -13.14 2.62 1.13
CA ALA A 236 -13.97 3.68 1.72
C ALA A 236 -15.46 3.30 1.72
N LEU A 237 -15.96 2.65 0.67
CA LEU A 237 -17.33 2.16 0.60
C LEU A 237 -17.57 0.94 1.50
N GLU A 238 -16.60 0.03 1.60
CA GLU A 238 -16.58 -1.11 2.53
C GLU A 238 -16.70 -0.60 3.97
N ALA A 239 -15.91 0.41 4.35
CA ALA A 239 -16.00 1.04 5.66
C ALA A 239 -17.34 1.74 5.90
N ALA A 240 -17.85 2.49 4.91
CA ALA A 240 -19.17 3.09 4.99
C ALA A 240 -20.29 2.05 5.15
N HIS A 241 -20.18 0.93 4.44
CA HIS A 241 -21.13 -0.18 4.51
C HIS A 241 -21.07 -0.87 5.88
N ALA A 242 -19.88 -1.20 6.37
CA ALA A 242 -19.67 -1.80 7.68
C ALA A 242 -20.16 -0.89 8.81
N GLN A 243 -19.90 0.42 8.72
CA GLN A 243 -20.41 1.40 9.68
C GLN A 243 -21.96 1.47 9.70
N ALA A 244 -22.60 1.38 8.53
CA ALA A 244 -24.05 1.50 8.42
C ALA A 244 -24.81 0.21 8.76
N THR A 245 -24.23 -0.95 8.48
CA THR A 245 -24.93 -2.25 8.58
C THR A 245 -24.37 -3.16 9.67
N GLY A 246 -23.18 -2.88 10.19
CA GLY A 246 -22.43 -3.77 11.07
C GLY A 246 -21.82 -4.98 10.35
N LYS A 247 -21.87 -5.05 9.01
CA LYS A 247 -21.34 -6.17 8.22
C LYS A 247 -20.24 -5.69 7.28
N MET A 248 -19.07 -6.33 7.36
CA MET A 248 -18.01 -6.18 6.37
C MET A 248 -18.35 -6.99 5.12
N VAL A 249 -18.29 -6.35 3.95
CA VAL A 249 -18.46 -6.98 2.63
C VAL A 249 -17.32 -6.51 1.76
N LEU A 250 -16.53 -7.43 1.20
CA LEU A 250 -15.46 -7.06 0.27
C LEU A 250 -16.06 -6.78 -1.11
N LEU A 251 -15.72 -5.63 -1.69
CA LEU A 251 -16.27 -5.14 -2.95
C LEU A 251 -15.27 -5.33 -4.09
N SER A 252 -15.80 -5.52 -5.30
CA SER A 252 -15.01 -5.81 -6.50
C SER A 252 -14.28 -4.58 -7.03
N GLU A 253 -12.96 -4.53 -6.86
CA GLU A 253 -12.14 -3.55 -7.56
C GLU A 253 -12.18 -3.74 -9.08
N GLN A 254 -12.34 -4.98 -9.54
CA GLN A 254 -12.32 -5.34 -10.95
C GLN A 254 -13.52 -4.77 -11.72
N GLN A 255 -14.71 -4.76 -11.12
CA GLN A 255 -15.86 -4.09 -11.72
C GLN A 255 -15.55 -2.61 -11.99
N LEU A 256 -14.86 -1.92 -11.08
CA LEU A 256 -14.49 -0.52 -11.31
C LEU A 256 -13.50 -0.40 -12.47
N VAL A 257 -12.50 -1.29 -12.53
CA VAL A 257 -11.55 -1.34 -13.65
C VAL A 257 -12.28 -1.47 -14.99
N ASP A 258 -13.23 -2.41 -15.10
CA ASP A 258 -13.83 -2.80 -16.38
C ASP A 258 -15.04 -1.93 -16.78
N CYS A 259 -15.80 -1.40 -15.80
CA CYS A 259 -17.13 -0.83 -16.06
C CYS A 259 -17.22 0.70 -15.89
N ALA A 260 -16.30 1.34 -15.16
CA ALA A 260 -16.45 2.76 -14.78
C ALA A 260 -15.98 3.75 -15.86
N GLY A 261 -15.70 3.27 -17.08
CA GLY A 261 -15.18 4.07 -18.21
C GLY A 261 -16.02 5.30 -18.55
N ALA A 262 -17.34 5.18 -18.48
CA ALA A 262 -18.28 6.27 -18.77
C ALA A 262 -18.20 7.46 -17.77
N PHE A 263 -17.51 7.27 -16.64
CA PHE A 263 -17.34 8.27 -15.58
C PHE A 263 -15.93 8.88 -15.56
N ASN A 264 -15.18 8.81 -16.67
CA ASN A 264 -13.79 9.26 -16.82
C ASN A 264 -12.77 8.49 -15.99
N ASN A 265 -13.04 7.23 -15.69
CA ASN A 265 -12.03 6.30 -15.21
C ASN A 265 -11.48 5.48 -16.38
N PHE A 266 -10.23 5.03 -16.28
CA PHE A 266 -9.51 4.41 -17.40
C PHE A 266 -8.87 3.08 -16.99
N GLY A 267 -9.55 2.31 -16.15
CA GLY A 267 -9.09 0.99 -15.70
C GLY A 267 -7.70 1.03 -15.07
N CYS A 268 -6.77 0.22 -15.59
CA CYS A 268 -5.36 0.21 -15.20
C CYS A 268 -4.58 1.46 -15.63
N GLY A 269 -5.16 2.33 -16.46
CA GLY A 269 -4.61 3.63 -16.84
C GLY A 269 -4.76 4.71 -15.76
N GLY A 270 -5.65 4.50 -14.79
CA GLY A 270 -5.92 5.43 -13.69
C GLY A 270 -7.40 5.83 -13.60
N GLY A 271 -7.74 6.57 -12.55
CA GLY A 271 -9.11 7.01 -12.27
C GLY A 271 -9.18 7.76 -10.94
N LEU A 272 -10.38 8.18 -10.55
CA LEU A 272 -10.61 8.93 -9.32
C LEU A 272 -11.71 8.31 -8.46
N PRO A 273 -11.50 8.22 -7.13
CA PRO A 273 -12.52 7.68 -6.25
C PRO A 273 -13.87 8.41 -6.31
N SER A 274 -13.88 9.75 -6.44
CA SER A 274 -15.11 10.54 -6.58
C SER A 274 -15.93 10.15 -7.81
N GLN A 275 -15.28 9.98 -8.95
CA GLN A 275 -15.89 9.52 -10.20
C GLN A 275 -16.38 8.08 -10.10
N ALA A 276 -15.62 7.23 -9.43
CA ALA A 276 -16.01 5.85 -9.16
C ALA A 276 -17.25 5.75 -8.27
N PHE A 277 -17.35 6.58 -7.22
CA PHE A 277 -18.56 6.62 -6.38
C PHE A 277 -19.79 7.06 -7.17
N GLU A 278 -19.65 8.03 -8.08
CA GLU A 278 -20.75 8.42 -8.98
C GLU A 278 -21.13 7.26 -9.91
N TYR A 279 -20.15 6.55 -10.49
CA TYR A 279 -20.43 5.34 -11.26
C TYR A 279 -21.27 4.35 -10.44
N ILE A 280 -20.86 3.99 -9.22
CA ILE A 280 -21.58 3.04 -8.36
C ILE A 280 -23.01 3.52 -8.07
N ARG A 281 -23.18 4.82 -7.81
CA ARG A 281 -24.48 5.45 -7.57
C ARG A 281 -25.42 5.27 -8.76
N TYR A 282 -24.98 5.63 -9.96
CA TYR A 282 -25.80 5.56 -11.17
C TYR A 282 -25.96 4.13 -11.72
N ASN A 283 -24.96 3.26 -11.51
CA ASN A 283 -25.01 1.85 -11.88
C ASN A 283 -26.00 1.05 -11.01
N GLY A 284 -26.38 1.57 -9.85
CA GLY A 284 -27.29 0.91 -8.92
C GLY A 284 -26.60 -0.04 -7.94
N GLY A 285 -25.27 0.00 -7.87
CA GLY A 285 -24.46 -0.79 -6.94
C GLY A 285 -23.13 -1.27 -7.53
N ILE A 286 -22.38 -1.96 -6.68
CA ILE A 286 -21.13 -2.63 -6.98
C ILE A 286 -21.16 -4.07 -6.44
N ASP A 287 -20.65 -5.00 -7.23
CA ASP A 287 -20.53 -6.42 -6.94
C ASP A 287 -19.51 -6.68 -5.83
N THR A 288 -19.62 -7.88 -5.25
CA THR A 288 -18.64 -8.36 -4.26
C THR A 288 -17.37 -8.85 -4.94
N GLU A 289 -16.26 -8.84 -4.20
CA GLU A 289 -14.99 -9.46 -4.64
C GLU A 289 -15.16 -10.95 -4.93
N GLU A 290 -16.05 -11.65 -4.21
CA GLU A 290 -16.33 -13.07 -4.44
C GLU A 290 -17.00 -13.33 -5.80
N SER A 291 -17.94 -12.48 -6.20
CA SER A 291 -18.69 -12.61 -7.46
C SER A 291 -17.94 -12.09 -8.68
N TYR A 292 -17.04 -11.12 -8.49
CA TYR A 292 -16.27 -10.50 -9.57
C TYR A 292 -14.81 -10.27 -9.09
N PRO A 293 -13.98 -11.32 -9.10
CA PRO A 293 -12.64 -11.29 -8.50
C PRO A 293 -11.65 -10.39 -9.24
N TYR A 294 -10.70 -9.84 -8.50
CA TYR A 294 -9.64 -9.00 -9.02
C TYR A 294 -8.51 -9.79 -9.71
N TYR A 295 -8.13 -9.35 -10.92
CA TYR A 295 -7.07 -9.98 -11.70
C TYR A 295 -6.12 -8.99 -12.41
N ALA A 296 -6.17 -7.71 -12.03
CA ALA A 296 -5.17 -6.69 -12.36
C ALA A 296 -4.89 -6.46 -13.85
N LYS A 297 -5.93 -6.54 -14.69
CA LYS A 297 -5.88 -6.15 -16.11
C LYS A 297 -7.23 -5.56 -16.52
N ASP A 298 -7.22 -4.76 -17.57
CA ASP A 298 -8.45 -4.28 -18.20
C ASP A 298 -9.15 -5.44 -18.93
N ASP A 299 -10.47 -5.56 -18.76
CA ASP A 299 -11.28 -6.54 -19.48
C ASP A 299 -12.69 -5.98 -19.81
N GLN A 300 -13.55 -6.82 -20.37
CA GLN A 300 -14.95 -6.48 -20.60
C GLN A 300 -15.72 -6.42 -19.27
N CYS A 301 -16.63 -5.44 -19.17
CA CYS A 301 -17.50 -5.30 -18.01
C CYS A 301 -18.49 -6.46 -17.87
N GLU A 302 -18.41 -7.19 -16.75
CA GLU A 302 -19.28 -8.33 -16.40
C GLU A 302 -20.19 -8.05 -15.19
N PHE A 303 -20.64 -6.81 -14.99
CA PHE A 303 -21.50 -6.44 -13.86
C PHE A 303 -22.80 -7.27 -13.81
N HIS A 304 -23.16 -7.74 -12.61
CA HIS A 304 -24.36 -8.54 -12.38
C HIS A 304 -25.24 -7.97 -11.25
N PRO A 305 -26.46 -7.46 -11.55
CA PRO A 305 -27.30 -6.82 -10.52
C PRO A 305 -27.66 -7.69 -9.30
N ASN A 306 -27.58 -9.01 -9.43
CA ASN A 306 -27.90 -9.97 -8.36
C ASN A 306 -26.74 -10.20 -7.37
N THR A 307 -25.54 -9.71 -7.66
CA THR A 307 -24.34 -9.89 -6.83
C THR A 307 -23.86 -8.59 -6.18
N VAL A 308 -24.69 -7.54 -6.22
CA VAL A 308 -24.43 -6.25 -5.61
C VAL A 308 -24.19 -6.41 -4.09
N GLY A 309 -22.98 -6.06 -3.66
CA GLY A 309 -22.57 -6.05 -2.26
C GLY A 309 -22.87 -4.72 -1.55
N ALA A 310 -22.78 -3.60 -2.27
CA ALA A 310 -23.03 -2.27 -1.70
C ALA A 310 -23.58 -1.27 -2.74
N LYS A 311 -24.16 -0.17 -2.24
CA LYS A 311 -24.68 0.93 -3.05
C LYS A 311 -24.21 2.27 -2.50
N VAL A 312 -24.06 3.25 -3.40
CA VAL A 312 -23.77 4.64 -3.04
C VAL A 312 -25.05 5.45 -3.20
N TRP A 313 -25.41 6.20 -2.16
CA TRP A 313 -26.57 7.10 -2.17
C TRP A 313 -26.19 8.54 -2.51
N ASP A 314 -25.04 8.98 -2.02
CA ASP A 314 -24.52 10.33 -2.23
C ASP A 314 -22.99 10.35 -2.20
N VAL A 315 -22.42 11.37 -2.83
CA VAL A 315 -20.98 11.57 -2.95
C VAL A 315 -20.63 12.94 -2.36
N VAL A 316 -19.68 12.95 -1.42
CA VAL A 316 -19.20 14.18 -0.78
C VAL A 316 -17.75 14.40 -1.18
N ASN A 317 -17.51 15.52 -1.85
CA ASN A 317 -16.18 15.99 -2.20
C ASN A 317 -15.68 16.94 -1.11
N ILE A 318 -14.42 16.80 -0.75
CA ILE A 318 -13.70 17.75 0.10
C ILE A 318 -13.03 18.77 -0.80
N THR A 319 -13.11 20.05 -0.43
CA THR A 319 -12.46 21.10 -1.22
C THR A 319 -10.96 20.84 -1.31
N GLU A 320 -10.41 20.97 -2.50
CA GLU A 320 -8.99 20.84 -2.77
C GLU A 320 -8.12 21.64 -1.79
N GLY A 321 -7.09 20.99 -1.23
CA GLY A 321 -6.17 21.61 -0.26
C GLY A 321 -6.78 21.91 1.12
N ALA A 322 -8.08 21.66 1.35
CA ALA A 322 -8.74 21.93 2.61
C ALA A 322 -8.48 20.81 3.64
N GLU A 323 -7.25 20.68 4.11
CA GLU A 323 -6.83 19.63 5.06
C GLU A 323 -7.65 19.67 6.37
N MET A 324 -8.12 20.85 6.81
CA MET A 324 -9.02 20.95 7.96
C MET A 324 -10.40 20.33 7.71
N GLN A 325 -10.90 20.36 6.48
CA GLN A 325 -12.14 19.66 6.11
C GLN A 325 -11.90 18.14 6.07
N LEU A 326 -10.76 17.71 5.53
CA LEU A 326 -10.33 16.30 5.54
C LEU A 326 -10.22 15.76 6.97
N LYS A 327 -9.55 16.51 7.83
CA LYS A 327 -9.48 16.25 9.27
C LYS A 327 -10.87 16.17 9.89
N HIS A 328 -11.77 17.11 9.62
CA HIS A 328 -13.12 16.99 10.14
C HIS A 328 -13.84 15.72 9.63
N ALA A 329 -13.75 15.43 8.33
CA ALA A 329 -14.42 14.28 7.72
C ALA A 329 -13.94 12.94 8.30
N VAL A 330 -12.62 12.76 8.45
CA VAL A 330 -12.05 11.53 9.02
C VAL A 330 -12.45 11.39 10.50
N ALA A 331 -12.56 12.48 11.27
CA ALA A 331 -12.90 12.42 12.69
C ALA A 331 -14.37 12.07 12.92
N THR A 332 -15.26 12.67 12.13
CA THR A 332 -16.70 12.64 12.44
C THR A 332 -17.50 11.72 11.53
N GLN A 333 -16.99 11.40 10.33
CA GLN A 333 -17.74 10.66 9.32
C GLN A 333 -17.27 9.22 9.23
N ARG A 334 -16.13 8.98 8.59
CA ARG A 334 -15.60 7.65 8.20
C ARG A 334 -14.22 7.79 7.53
N PRO A 335 -13.55 6.68 7.16
CA PRO A 335 -12.36 6.75 6.31
C PRO A 335 -12.61 7.48 4.99
N VAL A 336 -11.63 8.27 4.54
CA VAL A 336 -11.74 9.13 3.36
C VAL A 336 -10.73 8.71 2.30
N SER A 337 -11.19 8.57 1.06
CA SER A 337 -10.32 8.38 -0.11
C SER A 337 -9.55 9.67 -0.42
N VAL A 338 -8.23 9.58 -0.51
CA VAL A 338 -7.35 10.70 -0.91
C VAL A 338 -6.43 10.27 -2.02
N ALA A 339 -5.89 11.23 -2.76
CA ALA A 339 -4.82 11.00 -3.70
C ALA A 339 -3.62 11.90 -3.41
N PHE A 340 -2.41 11.40 -3.69
CA PHE A 340 -1.16 12.12 -3.49
C PHE A 340 -0.10 11.67 -4.51
N GLU A 341 0.98 12.44 -4.61
CA GLU A 341 2.13 12.11 -5.45
C GLU A 341 3.06 11.12 -4.76
N VAL A 342 3.34 10.01 -5.44
CA VAL A 342 4.32 9.01 -5.02
C VAL A 342 5.68 9.35 -5.62
N VAL A 343 6.64 9.67 -4.77
CA VAL A 343 8.04 9.94 -5.17
C VAL A 343 8.94 8.73 -4.88
N ASN A 344 10.19 8.79 -5.36
CA ASN A 344 11.07 7.63 -5.48
C ASN A 344 11.32 6.84 -4.19
N ASP A 345 11.51 7.50 -3.05
CA ASP A 345 11.81 6.84 -1.79
C ASP A 345 10.56 6.25 -1.10
N PHE A 346 9.35 6.76 -1.41
CA PHE A 346 8.10 6.24 -0.86
C PHE A 346 7.90 4.75 -1.17
N ARG A 347 8.37 4.28 -2.34
CA ARG A 347 8.27 2.85 -2.71
C ARG A 347 8.99 1.92 -1.72
N LEU A 348 9.95 2.44 -0.95
CA LEU A 348 10.73 1.70 0.06
C LEU A 348 10.34 2.08 1.50
N TYR A 349 9.27 2.85 1.70
CA TYR A 349 8.80 3.22 3.04
C TYR A 349 8.53 1.97 3.90
N ASN A 350 8.92 2.05 5.17
CA ASN A 350 8.75 0.96 6.14
C ASN A 350 7.90 1.38 7.35
N GLY A 351 8.21 2.53 7.95
CA GLY A 351 7.51 2.99 9.15
C GLY A 351 7.94 4.38 9.60
N GLY A 352 7.13 4.99 10.48
CA GLY A 352 7.28 6.37 10.93
C GLY A 352 6.43 7.34 10.12
N VAL A 353 6.72 8.64 10.21
CA VAL A 353 5.92 9.68 9.56
C VAL A 353 6.63 10.17 8.31
N TYR A 354 6.08 9.75 7.17
CA TYR A 354 6.63 10.06 5.87
C TYR A 354 6.49 11.55 5.56
N THR A 355 7.57 12.14 5.04
CA THR A 355 7.61 13.53 4.57
C THR A 355 8.59 13.60 3.40
N SER A 356 8.28 14.36 2.36
CA SER A 356 9.21 14.59 1.25
C SER A 356 9.20 16.06 0.83
N SER A 357 10.36 16.57 0.45
CA SER A 357 10.51 17.88 -0.22
C SER A 357 10.37 17.79 -1.74
N ASP A 358 10.34 16.57 -2.27
CA ASP A 358 10.35 16.31 -3.72
C ASP A 358 8.92 16.14 -4.26
N CYS A 359 7.93 15.95 -3.38
CA CYS A 359 6.52 15.90 -3.76
C CYS A 359 5.93 17.30 -3.91
N HIS A 360 5.07 17.46 -4.91
CA HIS A 360 4.39 18.69 -5.23
C HIS A 360 2.99 18.74 -4.61
N THR A 361 2.48 19.95 -4.38
CA THR A 361 1.12 20.20 -3.89
C THR A 361 0.24 20.82 -4.98
N GLY A 362 -1.01 20.38 -5.06
CA GLY A 362 -2.05 20.90 -5.95
C GLY A 362 -2.24 20.11 -7.27
N PRO A 363 -3.44 20.13 -7.88
CA PRO A 363 -3.70 19.68 -9.24
C PRO A 363 -3.23 20.80 -10.15
N GLN A 364 -1.93 20.83 -10.41
CA GLN A 364 -1.34 21.86 -11.24
C GLN A 364 -2.08 21.86 -12.61
N VAL A 365 -2.75 22.96 -12.93
CA VAL A 365 -3.23 23.23 -14.29
C VAL A 365 -2.09 24.03 -14.95
N GLN A 366 -1.43 23.48 -15.97
CA GLN A 366 -0.37 24.21 -16.66
C GLN A 366 -0.95 25.09 -17.78
N CYS A 367 -0.35 26.28 -17.91
CA CYS A 367 -0.49 27.28 -18.98
C CYS A 367 -1.39 28.50 -18.66
N SER A 368 -0.83 29.47 -17.92
CA SER A 368 -1.30 30.85 -18.08
C SER A 368 -0.83 31.42 -19.41
N LEU A 369 -1.79 31.91 -20.18
CA LEU A 369 -1.70 32.75 -21.37
C LEU A 369 -0.35 33.48 -21.60
N SER A 370 0.08 33.42 -22.87
CA SER A 370 1.14 34.20 -23.55
C SER A 370 2.58 33.64 -23.55
N HIS A 371 3.00 33.24 -24.76
CA HIS A 371 4.35 32.99 -25.27
C HIS A 371 5.24 31.87 -24.66
N ALA A 372 5.55 30.92 -25.56
CA ALA A 372 6.75 30.07 -25.60
C ALA A 372 6.88 28.94 -24.55
N CYS A 373 6.18 27.84 -24.78
CA CYS A 373 6.68 26.52 -24.35
C CYS A 373 7.88 26.13 -25.21
N ARG A 374 9.10 26.40 -24.72
CA ARG A 374 10.31 25.79 -25.28
C ARG A 374 10.32 24.32 -24.87
N LYS A 375 10.22 23.42 -25.85
CA LYS A 375 10.64 22.02 -25.72
C LYS A 375 12.09 21.98 -25.24
N GLN A 376 12.31 21.56 -24.00
CA GLN A 376 13.51 20.83 -23.57
C GLN A 376 13.03 19.78 -22.55
N GLY A 377 13.57 18.57 -22.69
CA GLY A 377 12.99 17.31 -22.21
C GLY A 377 12.61 17.24 -20.73
N ASN A 378 11.73 16.26 -20.47
CA ASN A 378 11.06 15.91 -19.22
C ASN A 378 9.84 16.78 -18.88
N LEU A 379 8.73 16.42 -19.53
CA LEU A 379 7.37 16.72 -19.05
C LEU A 379 7.18 16.03 -17.70
N TYR A 380 7.32 16.79 -16.61
CA TYR A 380 6.74 16.40 -15.33
C TYR A 380 5.22 16.60 -15.45
N ASN A 381 4.53 15.55 -15.87
CA ASN A 381 3.07 15.52 -15.87
C ASN A 381 2.60 15.39 -14.41
N GLN A 382 1.84 16.38 -13.94
CA GLN A 382 1.05 16.31 -12.72
C GLN A 382 0.09 15.12 -12.78
N GLN A 383 0.23 14.17 -11.84
CA GLN A 383 -0.69 13.05 -11.72
C GLN A 383 -0.93 12.73 -10.23
N CYS A 384 -2.17 12.45 -9.89
CA CYS A 384 -2.51 11.76 -8.65
C CYS A 384 -2.01 10.32 -8.76
N PHE A 385 -0.80 10.03 -8.30
CA PHE A 385 -0.12 8.78 -8.64
C PHE A 385 -0.60 7.59 -7.82
N ALA A 386 -1.06 7.82 -6.59
CA ALA A 386 -1.68 6.80 -5.75
C ALA A 386 -2.90 7.36 -5.02
N SER A 387 -3.93 6.52 -4.89
CA SER A 387 -5.03 6.78 -3.96
C SER A 387 -4.91 5.86 -2.75
N ILE A 388 -5.01 6.42 -1.55
CA ILE A 388 -5.03 5.67 -0.29
C ILE A 388 -6.31 6.05 0.44
N ILE A 389 -6.80 5.17 1.29
CA ILE A 389 -7.83 5.51 2.27
C ILE A 389 -7.13 6.00 3.51
N ILE A 390 -7.36 7.27 3.89
CA ILE A 390 -7.00 7.73 5.22
C ILE A 390 -8.00 7.13 6.19
N SER A 391 -7.64 5.97 6.74
CA SER A 391 -8.23 5.42 7.96
C SER A 391 -7.45 5.84 9.22
N LEU A 392 -6.34 6.56 9.03
CA LEU A 392 -5.24 6.72 9.98
C LEU A 392 -5.07 8.19 10.38
N PHE A 393 -5.28 8.43 11.67
CA PHE A 393 -4.88 9.58 12.49
C PHE A 393 -5.07 10.97 11.90
N ILE A 394 -6.05 11.65 12.48
CA ILE A 394 -6.02 13.09 12.70
C ILE A 394 -5.24 13.35 13.99
N ILE A 395 -4.22 14.19 13.94
CA ILE A 395 -3.58 14.79 15.14
C ILE A 395 -4.37 16.03 15.53
#